data_AF-A0A2R6L4S3-F1
#
_entry.id   AF-A0A2R6L4S3-F1
#
_cell.length_a   1.000
_cell.length_b   1.000
_cell.length_c   1.000
_cell.angle_alpha   90.00
_cell.angle_beta   90.00
_cell.angle_gamma   90.00
#
_symmetry.space_group_name_H-M   'P 1'
#
loop_
_entity.id
_entity.type
_entity.pdbx_description
1 polymer ?
#
loop_
_entity_poly.entity_id
_entity_poly.type
_entity_poly.pdbx_seq_one_letter_code
_entity_poly.pdbx_strand_id
1 'polypeptide(L)'
;MVTPIDATFVLAGLLVLFAGAALSIYGVGGLGLLLGGSGGYLVAPMIGDIVGISGLAATAVGVLVGAAIGVAVTYVLLSMAVAAIAFVVGTYAGLILADPLVGANNLLVTIPVALGVGIAAAFFGTFLTRTTMIAITSFVGAALASRSVTLSAFEQAQADVTLDPLMFDLAAPAFFGLFALGVLSQFGLFKLGYVTKLVTWLPGATVFRDGEKGAKG
;
A
#
# COMPACT_ATOMS: atom_id res chain seq x y z
N MET A 1 12.72 23.32 14.57
CA MET A 1 12.95 22.34 15.65
C MET A 1 12.15 21.10 15.31
N VAL A 2 12.70 19.90 15.39
CA VAL A 2 11.94 18.66 15.08
C VAL A 2 11.13 18.29 16.31
N THR A 3 9.80 18.26 16.18
CA THR A 3 8.93 17.86 17.29
C THR A 3 8.82 16.33 17.35
N PRO A 4 8.48 15.73 18.50
CA PRO A 4 8.22 14.29 18.59
C PRO A 4 7.15 13.81 17.61
N ILE A 5 6.15 14.66 17.34
CA ILE A 5 5.07 14.40 16.40
C ILE A 5 5.60 14.31 14.97
N ASP A 6 6.46 15.24 14.54
CA ASP A 6 7.12 15.18 13.23
C ASP A 6 7.90 13.88 13.05
N ALA A 7 8.62 13.44 14.09
CA ALA A 7 9.36 12.18 14.06
C ALA A 7 8.44 10.97 13.90
N THR A 8 7.27 10.97 14.56
CA THR A 8 6.27 9.90 14.39
C THR A 8 5.74 9.83 12.97
N PHE A 9 5.43 10.97 12.34
CA PHE A 9 4.98 11.01 10.94
C PHE A 9 6.04 10.49 9.98
N VAL A 10 7.30 10.87 10.17
CA VAL A 10 8.41 10.36 9.35
C VAL A 10 8.60 8.86 9.54
N LEU A 11 8.57 8.36 10.77
CA LEU A 11 8.70 6.92 11.05
C LEU A 11 7.52 6.11 10.49
N ALA A 12 6.29 6.61 10.63
CA ALA A 12 5.11 6.01 10.02
C ALA A 12 5.21 6.02 8.48
N GLY A 13 5.69 7.12 7.91
CA GLY A 13 5.98 7.25 6.49
C GLY A 13 6.97 6.20 6.00
N LEU A 14 8.08 6.01 6.70
CA LEU A 14 9.08 4.99 6.39
C LEU A 14 8.52 3.56 6.48
N LEU A 15 7.71 3.26 7.50
CA LEU A 15 7.05 1.96 7.63
C LEU A 15 6.11 1.69 6.46
N VAL A 16 5.27 2.67 6.10
CA VAL A 16 4.36 2.54 4.95
C VAL A 16 5.14 2.42 3.64
N LEU A 17 6.22 3.20 3.49
CA LEU A 17 7.09 3.22 2.32
C LEU A 17 7.74 1.86 2.02
N PHE A 18 8.13 1.11 3.06
CA PHE A 18 8.87 -0.15 2.89
C PHE A 18 8.05 -1.41 3.15
N ALA A 19 7.01 -1.36 3.98
CA ALA A 19 6.25 -2.54 4.39
C ALA A 19 4.78 -2.52 3.96
N GLY A 20 4.25 -1.38 3.50
CA GLY A 20 2.80 -1.15 3.34
C GLY A 20 2.10 -2.16 2.43
N ALA A 21 2.53 -2.29 1.17
CA ALA A 21 1.81 -3.12 0.21
C ALA A 21 1.95 -4.63 0.49
N ALA A 22 3.13 -5.07 0.90
CA ALA A 22 3.37 -6.49 1.17
C ALA A 22 2.59 -6.97 2.41
N LEU A 23 2.60 -6.19 3.50
CA LEU A 23 1.90 -6.54 4.73
C LEU A 23 0.38 -6.60 4.53
N SER A 24 -0.16 -5.72 3.68
CA SER A 24 -1.60 -5.64 3.41
C SER A 24 -2.14 -6.88 2.68
N ILE A 25 -1.48 -7.35 1.61
CA ILE A 25 -1.98 -8.50 0.81
C ILE A 25 -1.98 -9.78 1.64
N TYR A 26 -0.85 -10.09 2.28
CA TYR A 26 -0.72 -11.33 3.04
C TYR A 26 -1.54 -11.30 4.33
N GLY A 27 -1.64 -10.13 4.97
CA GLY A 27 -2.49 -9.95 6.15
C GLY A 27 -3.96 -10.17 5.84
N VAL A 28 -4.48 -9.53 4.78
CA VAL A 28 -5.90 -9.64 4.39
C VAL A 28 -6.24 -11.04 3.86
N GLY A 29 -5.33 -11.67 3.11
CA GLY A 29 -5.48 -13.06 2.69
C GLY A 29 -5.50 -14.03 3.88
N GLY A 30 -4.58 -13.85 4.85
CA GLY A 30 -4.53 -14.66 6.06
C GLY A 30 -5.80 -14.53 6.92
N LEU A 31 -6.32 -13.31 7.09
CA LEU A 31 -7.59 -13.07 7.76
C LEU A 31 -8.76 -13.76 7.03
N GLY A 32 -8.78 -13.71 5.70
CA GLY A 32 -9.78 -14.42 4.89
C GLY A 32 -9.72 -15.93 5.09
N LEU A 33 -8.52 -16.51 5.15
CA LEU A 33 -8.32 -17.93 5.42
C LEU A 33 -8.80 -18.32 6.81
N LEU A 34 -8.44 -17.54 7.84
CA LEU A 34 -8.83 -17.82 9.22
C LEU A 34 -10.35 -17.68 9.42
N LEU A 35 -10.93 -16.56 8.99
CA LEU A 35 -12.36 -16.29 9.16
C LEU A 35 -13.21 -17.20 8.27
N GLY A 36 -12.79 -17.42 7.02
CA GLY A 36 -13.46 -18.34 6.12
C GLY A 36 -13.38 -19.80 6.58
N GLY A 37 -12.20 -20.26 7.02
CA GLY A 37 -12.01 -21.62 7.52
C GLY A 37 -12.78 -21.89 8.80
N SER A 38 -12.80 -20.93 9.73
CA SER A 38 -13.62 -21.02 10.95
C SER A 38 -15.11 -20.98 10.65
N GLY A 39 -15.56 -20.12 9.72
CA GLY A 39 -16.95 -20.14 9.22
C GLY A 39 -17.32 -21.49 8.60
N GLY A 40 -16.47 -22.01 7.73
CA GLY A 40 -16.64 -23.32 7.09
C GLY A 40 -16.72 -24.48 8.08
N TYR A 41 -15.95 -24.44 9.16
CA TYR A 41 -16.05 -25.40 10.26
C TYR A 41 -17.44 -25.39 10.93
N LEU A 42 -18.02 -24.22 11.15
CA LEU A 42 -19.31 -24.08 11.84
C LEU A 42 -20.48 -24.61 11.01
N VAL A 43 -20.44 -24.45 9.69
CA VAL A 43 -21.50 -24.95 8.79
C VAL A 43 -21.25 -26.36 8.22
N ALA A 44 -20.04 -26.91 8.41
CA ALA A 44 -19.69 -28.23 7.90
C ALA A 44 -20.65 -29.36 8.31
N PRO A 45 -21.13 -29.46 9.57
CA PRO A 45 -22.05 -30.53 9.97
C PRO A 45 -23.39 -30.41 9.22
N MET A 46 -23.90 -29.18 9.09
CA MET A 46 -25.18 -28.89 8.44
C MET A 46 -25.17 -29.27 6.96
N ILE A 47 -24.05 -29.05 6.27
CA ILE A 47 -23.88 -29.42 4.85
C ILE A 47 -23.58 -30.91 4.71
N GLY A 48 -22.78 -31.48 5.61
CA GLY A 48 -22.45 -32.92 5.64
C GLY A 48 -23.70 -33.80 5.74
N ASP A 49 -24.66 -33.41 6.57
CA ASP A 49 -25.93 -34.12 6.75
C ASP A 49 -26.79 -34.13 5.48
N ILE A 50 -26.70 -33.09 4.65
CA ILE A 50 -27.43 -32.99 3.37
C ILE A 50 -26.79 -33.86 2.28
N VAL A 51 -25.45 -33.93 2.26
CA VAL A 51 -24.68 -34.61 1.21
C VAL A 51 -24.38 -36.07 1.59
N GLY A 52 -24.74 -36.50 2.80
CA GLY A 52 -24.50 -37.87 3.30
C GLY A 52 -23.04 -38.15 3.65
N ILE A 53 -22.22 -37.10 3.82
CA ILE A 53 -20.82 -37.18 4.22
C ILE A 53 -20.77 -36.84 5.71
N SER A 54 -20.34 -37.78 6.55
CA SER A 54 -20.35 -37.59 8.01
C SER A 54 -18.94 -37.57 8.60
N GLY A 55 -18.85 -37.00 9.80
CA GLY A 55 -17.63 -37.02 10.61
C GLY A 55 -16.50 -36.12 10.09
N LEU A 56 -15.27 -36.62 10.25
CA LEU A 56 -14.03 -35.84 10.07
C LEU A 56 -13.82 -35.38 8.61
N ALA A 57 -14.34 -36.14 7.64
CA ALA A 57 -14.28 -35.78 6.23
C ALA A 57 -15.15 -34.56 5.90
N ALA A 58 -16.36 -34.47 6.47
CA ALA A 58 -17.26 -33.33 6.25
C ALA A 58 -16.69 -32.03 6.82
N THR A 59 -16.09 -32.10 8.02
CA THR A 59 -15.41 -30.97 8.65
C THR A 59 -14.18 -30.54 7.88
N ALA A 60 -13.35 -31.48 7.41
CA ALA A 60 -12.19 -31.16 6.59
C ALA A 60 -12.58 -30.45 5.28
N VAL A 61 -13.60 -30.96 4.58
CA VAL A 61 -14.10 -30.34 3.34
C VAL A 61 -14.69 -28.95 3.62
N GLY A 62 -15.52 -28.81 4.66
CA GLY A 62 -16.14 -27.54 5.03
C GLY A 62 -15.11 -26.46 5.38
N VAL A 63 -14.06 -26.81 6.13
CA VAL A 63 -12.95 -25.89 6.45
C VAL A 63 -12.21 -25.46 5.19
N LEU A 64 -11.86 -26.39 4.30
CA LEU A 64 -11.13 -26.08 3.07
C LEU A 64 -11.93 -25.19 2.12
N VAL A 65 -13.22 -25.52 1.94
CA VAL A 65 -14.13 -24.72 1.11
C VAL A 65 -14.37 -23.35 1.73
N GLY A 66 -14.62 -23.29 3.04
CA GLY A 66 -14.79 -22.04 3.77
C GLY A 66 -13.55 -21.15 3.69
N ALA A 67 -12.36 -21.71 3.87
CA ALA A 67 -11.10 -20.98 3.75
C ALA A 67 -10.90 -20.45 2.33
N ALA A 68 -11.15 -21.26 1.30
CA ALA A 68 -11.06 -20.84 -0.10
C ALA A 68 -12.03 -19.69 -0.42
N ILE A 69 -13.29 -19.79 0.01
CA ILE A 69 -14.30 -18.74 -0.16
C ILE A 69 -13.87 -17.49 0.60
N GLY A 70 -13.41 -17.63 1.84
CA GLY A 70 -12.96 -16.52 2.68
C GLY A 70 -11.82 -15.74 2.03
N VAL A 71 -10.81 -16.43 1.51
CA VAL A 71 -9.70 -15.80 0.76
C VAL A 71 -10.20 -15.11 -0.50
N ALA A 72 -11.12 -15.72 -1.26
CA ALA A 72 -11.68 -15.11 -2.46
C ALA A 72 -12.46 -13.83 -2.13
N VAL A 73 -13.31 -13.85 -1.10
CA VAL A 73 -14.09 -12.70 -0.66
C VAL A 73 -13.19 -11.57 -0.15
N THR A 74 -12.21 -11.87 0.70
CA THR A 74 -11.31 -10.83 1.20
C THR A 74 -10.43 -10.25 0.09
N TYR A 75 -10.08 -11.03 -0.93
CA TYR A 75 -9.38 -10.51 -2.10
C TYR A 75 -10.23 -9.52 -2.90
N VAL A 76 -11.53 -9.79 -3.09
CA VAL A 76 -12.45 -8.84 -3.74
C VAL A 76 -12.59 -7.57 -2.92
N LEU A 77 -12.78 -7.69 -1.59
CA LEU A 77 -12.84 -6.53 -0.70
C LEU A 77 -11.55 -5.72 -0.71
N LEU A 78 -10.39 -6.38 -0.78
CA LEU A 78 -9.10 -5.72 -0.93
C LEU A 78 -9.03 -4.93 -2.24
N SER A 79 -9.45 -5.52 -3.37
CA SER A 79 -9.49 -4.81 -4.67
C SER A 79 -10.36 -3.56 -4.60
N MET A 80 -11.55 -3.64 -3.99
CA MET A 80 -12.44 -2.50 -3.79
C MET A 80 -11.83 -1.41 -2.89
N ALA A 81 -11.20 -1.80 -1.78
CA ALA A 81 -10.52 -0.87 -0.88
C ALA A 81 -9.37 -0.16 -1.59
N VAL A 82 -8.57 -0.90 -2.37
CA VAL A 82 -7.47 -0.35 -3.16
C VAL A 82 -7.96 0.60 -4.23
N ALA A 83 -9.06 0.28 -4.92
CA ALA A 83 -9.68 1.19 -5.89
C ALA A 83 -10.14 2.50 -5.24
N ALA A 84 -10.78 2.44 -4.07
CA ALA A 84 -11.21 3.63 -3.34
C ALA A 84 -10.02 4.51 -2.90
N ILE A 85 -8.95 3.90 -2.38
CA ILE A 85 -7.75 4.65 -1.99
C ILE A 85 -7.03 5.20 -3.24
N ALA A 86 -6.97 4.44 -4.33
CA ALA A 86 -6.41 4.87 -5.60
C ALA A 86 -7.17 6.06 -6.18
N PHE A 87 -8.50 6.09 -6.04
CA PHE A 87 -9.31 7.25 -6.40
C PHE A 87 -8.87 8.50 -5.63
N VAL A 88 -8.76 8.40 -4.31
CA VAL A 88 -8.39 9.54 -3.45
C VAL A 88 -6.99 10.04 -3.78
N VAL A 89 -6.01 9.13 -3.82
CA VAL A 89 -4.61 9.47 -4.12
C VAL A 89 -4.45 9.97 -5.55
N GLY A 90 -5.12 9.35 -6.51
CA GLY A 90 -5.10 9.75 -7.93
C GLY A 90 -5.75 11.12 -8.15
N THR A 91 -6.86 11.41 -7.46
CA THR A 91 -7.51 12.73 -7.51
C THR A 91 -6.57 13.79 -6.96
N TYR A 92 -5.95 13.51 -5.81
CA TYR A 92 -4.99 14.42 -5.21
C TYR A 92 -3.76 14.66 -6.12
N ALA A 93 -3.18 13.61 -6.69
CA ALA A 93 -2.09 13.74 -7.66
C ALA A 93 -2.52 14.51 -8.92
N GLY A 94 -3.75 14.29 -9.38
CA GLY A 94 -4.36 15.02 -10.48
C GLY A 94 -4.50 16.51 -10.20
N LEU A 95 -4.83 16.91 -8.97
CA LEU A 95 -4.88 18.33 -8.57
C LEU A 95 -3.50 18.99 -8.69
N ILE A 96 -2.47 18.34 -8.15
CA ILE A 96 -1.10 18.87 -8.21
C ILE A 96 -0.59 18.98 -9.66
N LEU A 97 -0.89 17.99 -10.51
CA LEU A 97 -0.43 17.95 -11.89
C LEU A 97 -1.27 18.79 -12.86
N ALA A 98 -2.51 19.14 -12.50
CA ALA A 98 -3.39 19.90 -13.37
C ALA A 98 -2.98 21.37 -13.51
N ASP A 99 -2.40 21.98 -12.46
CA ASP A 99 -1.98 23.39 -12.48
C ASP A 99 -1.01 23.75 -13.62
N PRO A 100 0.09 23.00 -13.85
CA PRO A 100 0.99 23.30 -14.97
C PRO A 100 0.39 22.96 -16.35
N LEU A 101 -0.65 22.13 -16.43
CA LEU A 101 -1.23 21.66 -17.69
C LEU A 101 -2.40 22.51 -18.21
N VAL A 102 -3.21 23.04 -17.29
CA VAL A 102 -4.48 23.71 -17.61
C VAL A 102 -4.37 25.24 -17.51
N GLY A 103 -3.32 25.74 -16.86
CA GLY A 103 -3.12 27.16 -16.59
C GLY A 103 -3.86 27.58 -15.33
N ALA A 104 -3.17 28.33 -14.47
CA ALA A 104 -3.66 28.75 -13.17
C ALA A 104 -5.02 29.47 -13.26
N ASN A 105 -5.93 29.11 -12.35
CA ASN A 105 -7.24 29.75 -12.06
C ASN A 105 -8.49 29.24 -12.77
N ASN A 106 -8.45 28.12 -13.52
CA ASN A 106 -9.68 27.52 -14.04
C ASN A 106 -10.13 26.30 -13.22
N LEU A 107 -10.67 26.55 -12.02
CA LEU A 107 -11.22 25.50 -11.14
C LEU A 107 -12.27 24.63 -11.84
N LEU A 108 -13.00 25.19 -12.82
CA LEU A 108 -13.97 24.46 -13.63
C LEU A 108 -13.34 23.35 -14.48
N VAL A 109 -12.04 23.44 -14.78
CA VAL A 109 -11.31 22.44 -15.59
C VAL A 109 -10.37 21.62 -14.71
N THR A 110 -9.73 22.22 -13.71
CA THR A 110 -8.83 21.53 -12.77
C THR A 110 -9.53 20.40 -12.01
N ILE A 111 -10.74 20.67 -11.48
CA ILE A 111 -11.50 19.68 -10.71
C ILE A 111 -11.89 18.44 -11.55
N PRO A 112 -12.53 18.58 -12.73
CA PRO A 112 -12.88 17.40 -13.53
C PRO A 112 -11.66 16.65 -14.06
N VAL A 113 -10.54 17.33 -14.36
CA VAL A 113 -9.29 16.66 -14.72
C VAL A 113 -8.77 15.82 -13.55
N ALA A 114 -8.71 16.40 -12.35
CA ALA A 114 -8.28 15.67 -11.16
C ALA A 114 -9.18 14.47 -10.85
N LEU A 115 -10.50 14.65 -10.91
CA LEU A 115 -11.46 13.55 -10.75
C LEU A 115 -11.28 12.48 -11.83
N GLY A 116 -11.02 12.88 -13.08
CA GLY A 116 -10.72 11.96 -14.18
C GLY A 116 -9.47 11.12 -13.92
N VAL A 117 -8.39 11.73 -13.39
CA VAL A 117 -7.19 11.01 -12.96
C VAL A 117 -7.50 10.06 -11.80
N GLY A 118 -8.30 10.50 -10.84
CA GLY A 118 -8.80 9.66 -9.75
C GLY A 118 -9.57 8.43 -10.25
N ILE A 119 -10.51 8.62 -11.17
CA ILE A 119 -11.30 7.52 -11.76
C ILE A 119 -10.39 6.55 -12.51
N ALA A 120 -9.44 7.07 -13.31
CA ALA A 120 -8.46 6.24 -14.00
C ALA A 120 -7.61 5.44 -13.00
N ALA A 121 -7.12 6.08 -11.94
CA ALA A 121 -6.36 5.43 -10.88
C ALA A 121 -7.19 4.35 -10.16
N ALA A 122 -8.47 4.59 -9.88
CA ALA A 122 -9.38 3.62 -9.28
C ALA A 122 -9.62 2.41 -10.19
N PHE A 123 -9.82 2.67 -11.49
CA PHE A 123 -9.96 1.63 -12.50
C PHE A 123 -8.70 0.75 -12.52
N PHE A 124 -7.51 1.34 -12.66
CA PHE A 124 -6.26 0.59 -12.57
C PHE A 124 -6.05 -0.08 -11.21
N GLY A 125 -6.51 0.52 -10.12
CA GLY A 125 -6.52 -0.05 -8.77
C GLY A 125 -7.32 -1.34 -8.66
N THR A 126 -8.39 -1.46 -9.42
CA THR A 126 -9.25 -2.64 -9.44
C THR A 126 -8.57 -3.83 -10.11
N PHE A 127 -7.88 -3.60 -11.25
CA PHE A 127 -7.25 -4.67 -12.04
C PHE A 127 -5.80 -4.95 -11.65
N LEU A 128 -5.07 -3.93 -11.21
CA LEU A 128 -3.64 -3.98 -10.89
C LEU A 128 -3.42 -3.80 -9.38
N THR A 129 -4.28 -4.39 -8.54
CA THR A 129 -4.30 -4.23 -7.07
C THR A 129 -2.91 -4.22 -6.43
N ARG A 130 -2.04 -5.17 -6.83
CA ARG A 130 -0.68 -5.27 -6.32
C ARG A 130 0.19 -4.06 -6.69
N THR A 131 0.20 -3.70 -7.97
CA THR A 131 0.98 -2.56 -8.48
C THR A 131 0.46 -1.24 -7.90
N THR A 132 -0.86 -1.08 -7.86
CA THR A 132 -1.49 0.13 -7.35
C THR A 132 -1.26 0.30 -5.84
N MET A 133 -1.30 -0.78 -5.05
CA MET A 133 -0.90 -0.70 -3.65
C MET A 133 0.57 -0.29 -3.47
N ILE A 134 1.47 -0.81 -4.31
CA ILE A 134 2.88 -0.40 -4.25
C ILE A 134 3.01 1.09 -4.54
N ALA A 135 2.33 1.58 -5.59
CA ALA A 135 2.34 2.99 -5.95
C ALA A 135 1.76 3.87 -4.82
N ILE A 136 0.59 3.52 -4.28
CA ILE A 136 -0.07 4.28 -3.21
C ILE A 136 0.77 4.32 -1.96
N THR A 137 1.24 3.17 -1.47
CA THR A 137 2.02 3.10 -0.23
C THR A 137 3.37 3.78 -0.39
N SER A 138 3.98 3.71 -1.58
CA SER A 138 5.20 4.45 -1.88
C SER A 138 4.96 5.96 -1.93
N PHE A 139 3.85 6.39 -2.53
CA PHE A 139 3.46 7.80 -2.62
C PHE A 139 3.20 8.39 -1.23
N VAL A 140 2.32 7.75 -0.45
CA VAL A 140 1.96 8.19 0.90
C VAL A 140 3.18 8.13 1.83
N GLY A 141 3.95 7.04 1.76
CA GLY A 141 5.17 6.90 2.56
C GLY A 141 6.21 7.98 2.24
N ALA A 142 6.40 8.30 0.96
CA ALA A 142 7.32 9.36 0.53
C ALA A 142 6.82 10.75 0.95
N ALA A 143 5.51 11.02 0.86
CA ALA A 143 4.93 12.29 1.29
C ALA A 143 5.15 12.54 2.79
N LEU A 144 4.90 11.51 3.60
CA LEU A 144 5.12 11.58 5.05
C LEU A 144 6.59 11.65 5.42
N ALA A 145 7.44 10.83 4.79
CA ALA A 145 8.87 10.78 5.09
C ALA A 145 9.64 12.03 4.61
N SER A 146 9.20 12.65 3.51
CA SER A 146 9.76 13.91 2.99
C SER A 146 9.27 15.16 3.73
N ARG A 147 8.33 15.01 4.67
CA ARG A 147 7.61 16.12 5.33
C ARG A 147 6.93 17.07 4.34
N SER A 148 6.49 16.55 3.19
CA SER A 148 5.72 17.35 2.23
C SER A 148 4.36 17.73 2.82
N VAL A 149 3.79 16.87 3.68
CA VAL A 149 2.64 17.18 4.52
C VAL A 149 3.14 17.57 5.93
N THR A 150 2.88 18.80 6.37
CA THR A 150 3.18 19.22 7.75
C THR A 150 1.91 19.53 8.53
N LEU A 151 1.97 19.41 9.86
CA LEU A 151 0.83 19.73 10.73
C LEU A 151 0.43 21.21 10.61
N SER A 152 1.43 22.08 10.48
CA SER A 152 1.23 23.51 10.22
C SER A 152 0.56 23.80 8.88
N ALA A 153 0.78 22.96 7.85
CA ALA A 153 0.05 23.06 6.59
C ALA A 153 -1.43 22.69 6.74
N PHE A 154 -1.75 21.70 7.57
CA PHE A 154 -3.15 21.38 7.90
C PHE A 154 -3.83 22.48 8.72
N GLU A 155 -3.13 23.05 9.69
CA GLU A 155 -3.64 24.17 10.50
C GLU A 155 -3.91 25.41 9.63
N GLN A 156 -3.02 25.71 8.69
CA GLN A 156 -3.22 26.80 7.72
C GLN A 156 -4.35 26.50 6.72
N ALA A 157 -4.41 25.30 6.17
CA ALA A 157 -5.49 24.89 5.27
C ALA A 157 -6.86 24.97 5.96
N GLN A 158 -6.92 24.62 7.25
CA GLN A 158 -8.14 24.75 8.05
C GLN A 158 -8.50 26.21 8.34
N ALA A 159 -7.50 27.05 8.64
CA ALA A 159 -7.70 28.47 8.95
C ALA A 159 -8.17 29.26 7.71
N ASP A 160 -7.56 29.00 6.55
CA ASP A 160 -7.82 29.75 5.32
C ASP A 160 -8.89 29.09 4.42
N VAL A 161 -9.31 27.86 4.74
CA VAL A 161 -10.24 27.04 3.93
C VAL A 161 -9.73 26.91 2.48
N THR A 162 -8.45 26.59 2.33
CA THR A 162 -7.79 26.39 1.04
C THR A 162 -6.98 25.09 1.02
N LEU A 163 -6.78 24.52 -0.16
CA LEU A 163 -5.95 23.32 -0.34
C LEU A 163 -4.50 23.64 -0.72
N ASP A 164 -4.19 24.91 -1.05
CA ASP A 164 -2.85 25.35 -1.46
C ASP A 164 -1.74 24.96 -0.45
N PRO A 165 -1.91 25.11 0.87
CA PRO A 165 -0.88 24.71 1.84
C PRO A 165 -0.61 23.20 1.83
N LEU A 166 -1.57 22.41 1.38
CA LEU A 166 -1.50 20.96 1.29
C LEU A 166 -0.98 20.47 -0.06
N MET A 167 -0.81 21.34 -1.06
CA MET A 167 -0.22 20.97 -2.34
C MET A 167 1.31 20.86 -2.20
N PHE A 168 1.87 19.70 -2.53
CA PHE A 168 3.32 19.50 -2.45
C PHE A 168 4.04 20.16 -3.62
N ASP A 169 5.19 20.75 -3.35
CA ASP A 169 6.10 21.17 -4.40
C ASP A 169 6.67 19.92 -5.10
N LEU A 170 6.18 19.66 -6.31
CA LEU A 170 6.70 18.60 -7.18
C LEU A 170 8.18 18.80 -7.51
N ALA A 171 8.76 20.00 -7.36
CA ALA A 171 10.19 20.21 -7.60
C ALA A 171 11.09 19.66 -6.48
N ALA A 172 10.54 19.23 -5.34
CA ALA A 172 11.32 18.73 -4.21
C ALA A 172 12.00 17.37 -4.53
N PRO A 173 13.34 17.31 -4.69
CA PRO A 173 14.03 16.09 -5.15
C PRO A 173 13.92 14.93 -4.16
N ALA A 174 13.75 15.26 -2.87
CA ALA A 174 13.63 14.28 -1.79
C ALA A 174 12.35 13.42 -1.93
N PHE A 175 11.24 14.01 -2.36
CA PHE A 175 9.98 13.27 -2.54
C PHE A 175 10.13 12.22 -3.64
N PHE A 176 10.63 12.60 -4.82
CA PHE A 176 10.84 11.66 -5.92
C PHE A 176 11.87 10.59 -5.61
N GLY A 177 12.95 10.95 -4.90
CA GLY A 177 13.95 9.99 -4.44
C GLY A 177 13.33 8.93 -3.53
N LEU A 178 12.55 9.36 -2.53
CA LEU A 178 11.87 8.44 -1.61
C LEU A 178 10.78 7.63 -2.31
N PHE A 179 9.99 8.24 -3.20
CA PHE A 179 8.97 7.54 -3.97
C PHE A 179 9.58 6.44 -4.85
N ALA A 180 10.63 6.77 -5.61
CA ALA A 180 11.34 5.80 -6.43
C ALA A 180 11.96 4.68 -5.58
N LEU A 181 12.58 5.02 -4.45
CA LEU A 181 13.12 4.03 -3.51
C LEU A 181 12.03 3.11 -2.94
N GLY A 182 10.86 3.65 -2.60
CA GLY A 182 9.69 2.88 -2.14
C GLY A 182 9.22 1.89 -3.19
N VAL A 183 8.98 2.38 -4.41
CA VAL A 183 8.54 1.55 -5.55
C VAL A 183 9.56 0.45 -5.80
N LEU A 184 10.84 0.80 -5.95
CA LEU A 184 11.91 -0.17 -6.18
C LEU A 184 12.04 -1.19 -5.05
N SER A 185 11.96 -0.74 -3.79
CA SER A 185 12.04 -1.62 -2.62
C SER A 185 10.93 -2.68 -2.62
N GLN A 186 9.69 -2.23 -2.82
CA GLN A 186 8.52 -3.11 -2.77
C GLN A 186 8.39 -4.01 -4.00
N PHE A 187 8.90 -3.60 -5.17
CA PHE A 187 9.04 -4.46 -6.34
C PHE A 187 10.18 -5.48 -6.21
N GLY A 188 11.12 -5.29 -5.28
CA GLY A 188 12.13 -6.29 -4.94
C GLY A 188 13.57 -5.92 -5.27
N LEU A 189 13.93 -4.63 -5.33
CA LEU A 189 15.33 -4.19 -5.48
C LEU A 189 16.26 -4.85 -4.43
N PHE A 190 15.75 -5.05 -3.21
CA PHE A 190 16.45 -5.75 -2.12
C PHE A 190 16.37 -7.29 -2.23
N LYS A 191 15.40 -7.83 -2.97
CA LYS A 191 15.17 -9.27 -3.14
C LYS A 191 15.96 -9.88 -4.31
N LEU A 192 16.36 -9.05 -5.29
CA LEU A 192 16.99 -9.47 -6.53
C LEU A 192 18.54 -9.44 -6.53
N GLY A 193 19.19 -9.23 -5.38
CA GLY A 193 20.65 -9.20 -5.29
C GLY A 193 21.34 -8.06 -6.06
N TYR A 194 20.58 -7.07 -6.52
CA TYR A 194 21.12 -5.86 -7.15
C TYR A 194 21.88 -5.00 -6.15
N VAL A 195 21.43 -4.94 -4.90
CA VAL A 195 22.16 -4.26 -3.82
C VAL A 195 23.48 -4.97 -3.55
N THR A 196 23.52 -6.29 -3.57
CA THR A 196 24.79 -7.05 -3.49
C THR A 196 25.71 -6.76 -4.68
N LYS A 197 25.18 -6.64 -5.91
CA LYS A 197 25.96 -6.22 -7.10
C LYS A 197 26.47 -4.77 -7.01
N LEU A 198 25.65 -3.84 -6.54
CA LEU A 198 26.05 -2.44 -6.34
C LEU A 198 27.11 -2.32 -5.25
N VAL A 199 26.98 -3.09 -4.16
CA VAL A 199 27.98 -3.17 -3.09
C VAL A 199 29.30 -3.77 -3.61
N THR A 200 29.27 -4.75 -4.52
CA THR A 200 30.52 -5.26 -5.14
C THR A 200 31.26 -4.23 -5.99
N TRP A 201 30.61 -3.13 -6.39
CA TRP A 201 31.23 -2.04 -7.15
C TRP A 201 31.71 -0.89 -6.27
N LEU A 202 31.36 -0.86 -4.98
CA LEU A 202 31.87 0.13 -4.02
C LEU A 202 33.08 -0.44 -3.26
N PRO A 203 34.31 0.07 -3.49
CA PRO A 203 35.47 -0.37 -2.74
C PRO A 203 35.30 -0.02 -1.26
N GLY A 204 35.27 -1.05 -0.40
CA GLY A 204 35.15 -0.92 1.05
C GLY A 204 33.77 -1.27 1.65
N ALA A 205 32.76 -1.57 0.83
CA ALA A 205 31.45 -1.96 1.33
C ALA A 205 31.37 -3.49 1.53
N THR A 206 31.26 -3.93 2.79
CA THR A 206 31.04 -5.34 3.16
C THR A 206 29.55 -5.60 3.35
N VAL A 207 29.03 -6.62 2.66
CA VAL A 207 27.67 -7.12 2.92
C VAL A 207 27.72 -7.96 4.19
N PHE A 208 27.05 -7.53 5.25
CA PHE A 208 26.81 -8.40 6.41
C PHE A 208 25.92 -9.56 5.97
N ARG A 209 26.56 -10.71 5.73
CA ARG A 209 25.87 -12.00 5.63
C ARG A 209 25.65 -12.48 7.05
N ASP A 210 24.39 -12.73 7.41
CA ASP A 210 24.09 -13.43 8.65
C ASP A 210 24.74 -14.82 8.57
N GLY A 211 25.72 -15.03 9.44
CA GLY A 211 26.53 -16.23 9.46
C GLY A 211 25.83 -17.30 10.26
N GLU A 212 24.99 -18.12 9.61
CA GLU A 212 24.70 -19.47 10.11
C GLU A 212 25.97 -20.32 10.03
N LYS A 213 26.90 -20.12 10.97
CA LYS A 213 27.98 -21.05 11.29
C LYS A 213 28.31 -20.99 12.77
N GLY A 214 27.55 -21.77 13.53
CA GLY A 214 27.78 -22.00 14.96
C GLY A 214 27.06 -23.22 15.51
N ALA A 215 26.82 -24.26 14.69
CA ALA A 215 26.38 -25.56 15.19
C ALA A 215 26.87 -26.68 14.27
N LYS A 216 27.94 -27.36 14.72
CA LYS A 216 28.31 -28.78 14.54
C LYS A 216 29.82 -28.93 14.32
N GLY A 217 30.45 -29.64 15.26
CA GLY A 217 31.85 -30.07 15.25
C GLY A 217 32.45 -29.92 16.62
#